data_AF-A0A820M368-F1
#
_entry.id   AF-A0A820M368-F1
#
_cell.length_a   1.000
_cell.length_b   1.000
_cell.length_c   1.000
_cell.angle_alpha   90.00
_cell.angle_beta   90.00
_cell.angle_gamma   90.00
#
_symmetry.space_group_name_H-M   'P 1'
#
loop_
_entity.id
_entity.type
_entity.pdbx_description
1 polymer ?
#
loop_
_entity_poly.entity_id
_entity_poly.type
_entity_poly.pdbx_seq_one_letter_code
_entity_poly.pdbx_strand_id
1 'polypeptide(L)'
;GFRFIKDELRTCSQPAVAWQLDLFGHGREINSLFAHMGYDAILFGRLDYQEKEQRTNEKTLQMVWKVDENAPESKQWLFTGILPNLYHPPETLGLKSDVVGSLLRPSDVETMQESASIYSRRLLEELEKQV
;
A
#
# COMPACT_ATOMS: atom_id res chain seq x y z
N GLY A 1 7.99 4.07 -19.57
CA GLY A 1 7.43 4.61 -18.32
C GLY A 1 8.07 5.94 -17.97
N PHE A 2 9.18 5.93 -17.22
CA PHE A 2 9.77 7.15 -16.64
C PHE A 2 10.07 8.29 -17.62
N ARG A 3 10.51 7.98 -18.85
CA ARG A 3 10.72 8.99 -19.89
C ARG A 3 9.43 9.77 -20.18
N PHE A 4 8.33 9.08 -20.40
CA PHE A 4 7.02 9.72 -20.62
C PHE A 4 6.60 10.58 -19.42
N ILE A 5 6.73 10.08 -18.19
CA ILE A 5 6.39 10.85 -16.98
C ILE A 5 7.23 12.13 -16.92
N LYS A 6 8.54 12.02 -17.19
CA LYS A 6 9.45 13.17 -17.18
C LYS A 6 9.08 14.17 -18.28
N ASP A 7 8.79 13.71 -19.49
CA ASP A 7 8.60 14.56 -20.66
C ASP A 7 7.22 15.25 -20.63
N GLU A 8 6.18 14.55 -20.17
CA GLU A 8 4.80 15.05 -20.16
C GLU A 8 4.37 15.67 -18.82
N LEU A 9 4.77 15.06 -17.69
CA LEU A 9 4.36 15.47 -16.34
C LEU A 9 5.44 16.24 -15.58
N ARG A 10 6.62 16.41 -16.21
CA ARG A 10 7.81 17.08 -15.68
C ARG A 10 8.48 16.31 -14.53
N THR A 11 9.64 16.83 -14.12
CA THR A 11 10.51 16.22 -13.11
C THR A 11 9.87 16.07 -11.73
N CYS A 12 8.89 16.92 -11.38
CA CYS A 12 8.16 16.81 -10.11
C CYS A 12 7.27 15.58 -10.00
N SER A 13 7.03 14.86 -11.10
CA SER A 13 6.18 13.67 -11.13
C SER A 13 6.97 12.36 -11.09
N GLN A 14 8.28 12.41 -10.83
CA GLN A 14 9.06 11.20 -10.62
C GLN A 14 8.51 10.42 -9.42
N PRO A 15 8.12 9.14 -9.58
CA PRO A 15 7.60 8.37 -8.47
C PRO A 15 8.66 8.13 -7.40
N ALA A 16 8.31 8.36 -6.14
CA ALA A 16 9.17 8.10 -4.98
C ALA A 16 9.00 6.65 -4.43
N VAL A 17 7.87 6.01 -4.72
CA VAL A 17 7.49 4.71 -4.15
C VAL A 17 7.16 3.70 -5.23
N ALA A 18 7.80 2.54 -5.20
CA ALA A 18 7.51 1.44 -6.12
C ALA A 18 6.30 0.64 -5.64
N TRP A 19 5.48 0.19 -6.59
CA TRP A 19 4.19 -0.45 -6.30
C TRP A 19 4.14 -1.85 -6.92
N GLN A 20 4.49 -2.87 -6.14
CA GLN A 20 4.63 -4.27 -6.55
C GLN A 20 3.53 -5.15 -5.93
N LEU A 21 2.26 -4.88 -6.22
CA LEU A 21 1.16 -5.51 -5.49
C LEU A 21 0.97 -7.01 -5.76
N ASP A 22 1.19 -7.44 -7.00
CA ASP A 22 0.64 -8.69 -7.51
C ASP A 22 1.72 -9.60 -8.14
N LEU A 23 2.97 -9.42 -7.72
CA LEU A 23 4.07 -10.31 -8.08
C LEU A 23 4.10 -11.49 -7.12
N PHE A 24 4.44 -12.68 -7.62
CA PHE A 24 4.63 -13.86 -6.79
C PHE A 24 6.07 -13.91 -6.27
N GLY A 25 6.31 -13.17 -5.17
CA GLY A 25 7.62 -13.00 -4.56
C GLY A 25 8.33 -11.71 -4.99
N HIS A 26 9.31 -11.32 -4.18
CA HIS A 26 10.02 -10.04 -4.32
C HIS A 26 11.53 -10.28 -4.28
N GLY A 27 12.18 -10.15 -5.43
CA GLY A 27 13.62 -10.36 -5.58
C GLY A 27 14.43 -9.15 -5.13
N ARG A 28 15.56 -9.39 -4.48
CA ARG A 28 16.47 -8.35 -4.00
C ARG A 28 17.04 -7.53 -5.17
N GLU A 29 17.29 -8.16 -6.31
CA GLU A 29 17.86 -7.57 -7.51
C GLU A 29 16.93 -6.56 -8.18
N ILE A 30 15.62 -6.85 -8.20
CA ILE A 30 14.63 -5.90 -8.71
C ILE A 30 14.54 -4.69 -7.78
N ASN A 31 14.61 -4.93 -6.47
CA ASN A 31 14.55 -3.86 -5.48
C ASN A 31 15.83 -3.03 -5.44
N SER A 32 17.00 -3.62 -5.69
CA SER A 32 18.24 -2.85 -5.85
C SER A 32 18.16 -1.90 -7.05
N LEU A 33 17.52 -2.32 -8.14
CA LEU A 33 17.27 -1.45 -9.29
C LEU A 33 16.40 -0.24 -8.89
N PHE A 34 15.35 -0.44 -8.08
CA PHE A 34 14.52 0.67 -7.58
C PHE A 34 15.35 1.68 -6.77
N ALA A 35 16.20 1.21 -5.86
CA ALA A 35 17.10 2.09 -5.11
C ALA A 35 18.04 2.87 -6.04
N HIS A 36 18.58 2.21 -7.07
CA HIS A 36 19.46 2.85 -8.07
C HIS A 36 18.74 3.86 -8.95
N MET A 37 17.43 3.71 -9.17
CA MET A 37 16.56 4.65 -9.87
C MET A 37 16.13 5.85 -9.02
N GLY A 38 16.50 5.88 -7.73
CA GLY A 38 16.19 6.97 -6.81
C GLY A 38 14.82 6.86 -6.14
N TYR A 39 14.31 5.64 -5.99
CA TYR A 39 13.15 5.38 -5.14
C TYR A 39 13.53 5.39 -3.66
N ASP A 40 12.62 5.87 -2.82
CA ASP A 40 12.77 5.88 -1.37
C ASP A 40 12.15 4.63 -0.72
N ALA A 41 11.12 4.07 -1.37
CA ALA A 41 10.35 2.98 -0.81
C ALA A 41 9.79 2.00 -1.84
N ILE A 42 9.42 0.82 -1.36
CA ILE A 42 8.63 -0.17 -2.08
C ILE A 42 7.44 -0.63 -1.23
N LEU A 43 6.32 -0.88 -1.89
CA LEU A 43 5.12 -1.44 -1.27
C LEU A 43 4.69 -2.69 -2.03
N PHE A 44 4.39 -3.77 -1.30
CA PHE A 44 3.90 -5.02 -1.89
C PHE A 44 2.88 -5.73 -1.00
N GLY A 45 2.07 -6.59 -1.63
CA GLY A 45 1.01 -7.33 -0.95
C GLY A 45 1.31 -8.80 -0.70
N ARG A 46 2.04 -9.45 -1.60
CA ARG A 46 2.23 -10.91 -1.59
C ARG A 46 3.55 -11.29 -0.91
N LEU A 47 3.48 -12.21 0.03
CA LEU A 47 4.61 -12.91 0.63
C LEU A 47 4.12 -14.28 1.09
N ASP A 48 5.05 -15.12 1.56
CA ASP A 48 4.67 -16.38 2.18
C ASP A 48 3.70 -16.16 3.34
N TYR A 49 2.70 -17.03 3.47
CA TYR A 49 1.64 -16.86 4.45
C TYR A 49 2.13 -16.98 5.89
N GLN A 50 3.16 -17.82 6.15
CA GLN A 50 3.74 -17.99 7.48
C GLN A 50 4.50 -16.73 7.87
N GLU A 51 5.29 -16.18 6.94
CA GLU A 51 6.00 -14.91 7.13
C GLU A 51 5.01 -13.76 7.33
N LYS A 52 3.89 -13.74 6.61
CA LYS A 52 2.82 -12.72 6.78
C LYS A 52 2.24 -12.78 8.19
N GLU A 53 1.87 -13.96 8.66
CA GLU A 53 1.31 -14.17 9.99
C GLU A 53 2.31 -13.74 11.07
N GLN A 54 3.55 -14.21 10.99
CA GLN A 54 4.62 -13.85 11.91
C GLN A 54 4.82 -12.33 11.98
N ARG A 55 5.02 -11.68 10.83
CA ARG A 55 5.24 -10.22 10.78
C ARG A 55 4.05 -9.41 11.27
N THR A 56 2.83 -9.91 11.04
CA THR A 56 1.62 -9.24 11.54
C THR A 56 1.57 -9.29 13.06
N ASN A 57 1.89 -10.45 13.64
CA ASN A 57 1.94 -10.65 15.09
C ASN A 57 3.08 -9.86 15.75
N GLU A 58 4.25 -9.81 15.12
CA GLU A 58 5.44 -9.09 15.58
C GLU A 58 5.42 -7.59 15.26
N LYS A 59 4.41 -7.10 14.52
CA LYS A 59 4.31 -5.71 14.05
C LYS A 59 5.51 -5.28 13.17
N THR A 60 6.04 -6.20 12.36
CA THR A 60 7.22 -6.01 11.48
C THR A 60 6.86 -6.02 9.99
N LEU A 61 5.63 -5.62 9.65
CA LEU A 61 5.18 -5.43 8.26
C LEU A 61 5.86 -4.23 7.56
N GLN A 62 6.57 -3.39 8.31
CA GLN A 62 7.36 -2.29 7.79
C GLN A 62 8.81 -2.49 8.20
N MET A 63 9.75 -2.33 7.27
CA MET A 63 11.17 -2.52 7.53
C MET A 63 12.04 -1.68 6.59
N VAL A 64 13.31 -1.52 6.93
CA VAL A 64 14.32 -1.01 6.00
C VAL A 64 15.05 -2.21 5.43
N TRP A 65 14.90 -2.46 4.13
CA TRP A 65 15.49 -3.59 3.45
C TRP A 65 16.81 -3.20 2.80
N LYS A 66 17.90 -3.89 3.16
CA LYS A 66 19.17 -3.84 2.45
C LYS A 66 19.07 -4.57 1.11
N VAL A 67 19.00 -3.84 0.02
CA VAL A 67 18.80 -4.39 -1.32
C VAL A 67 20.09 -4.52 -2.10
N ASP A 68 21.14 -3.77 -1.74
CA ASP A 68 22.46 -3.91 -2.34
C ASP A 68 23.53 -3.71 -1.27
N GLU A 69 24.44 -4.66 -1.14
CA GLU A 69 25.52 -4.60 -0.14
C GLU A 69 26.75 -3.85 -0.63
N ASN A 70 26.90 -3.75 -1.96
CA ASN A 70 28.09 -3.22 -2.61
C ASN A 70 27.87 -1.82 -3.20
N ALA A 71 26.62 -1.34 -3.25
CA ALA A 71 26.29 0.00 -3.71
C ALA A 71 26.75 1.08 -2.72
N PRO A 72 26.84 2.36 -3.13
CA PRO A 72 26.99 3.48 -2.19
C PRO A 72 25.82 3.53 -1.21
N GLU A 73 26.05 3.96 0.04
CA GLU A 73 25.07 3.96 1.13
C GLU A 73 23.69 4.53 0.72
N SER A 74 23.69 5.62 -0.05
CA SER A 74 22.48 6.26 -0.62
C SER A 74 21.58 5.35 -1.49
N LYS A 75 22.06 4.16 -1.88
CA LYS A 75 21.39 3.22 -2.79
C LYS A 75 21.35 1.78 -2.24
N GLN A 76 21.79 1.57 -1.01
CA GLN A 76 21.83 0.23 -0.40
C GLN A 76 20.49 -0.15 0.23
N TRP A 77 19.66 0.82 0.59
CA TRP A 77 18.51 0.65 1.47
C TRP A 77 17.23 1.16 0.83
N LEU A 78 16.12 0.47 1.11
CA LEU A 78 14.77 0.92 0.76
C LEU A 78 13.85 0.73 1.95
N PHE A 79 13.02 1.74 2.23
CA PHE A 79 11.86 1.49 3.08
C PHE A 79 10.93 0.49 2.37
N THR A 80 10.46 -0.49 3.11
CA THR A 80 9.64 -1.58 2.57
C THR A 80 8.41 -1.73 3.42
N GLY A 81 7.24 -1.56 2.81
CA GLY A 81 5.94 -1.76 3.46
C GLY A 81 5.18 -2.93 2.86
N ILE A 82 4.75 -3.83 3.74
CA ILE A 82 3.92 -4.99 3.40
C ILE A 82 2.48 -4.63 3.73
N LEU A 83 1.63 -4.60 2.71
CA LEU A 83 0.24 -4.19 2.90
C LEU A 83 -0.52 -5.20 3.78
N PRO A 84 -1.36 -4.73 4.73
CA PRO A 84 -2.00 -5.59 5.73
C PRO A 84 -2.97 -6.60 5.11
N ASN A 85 -3.77 -6.18 4.12
CA ASN A 85 -4.82 -6.98 3.49
C ASN A 85 -4.62 -7.09 1.97
N LEU A 86 -3.48 -7.65 1.52
CA LEU A 86 -3.08 -7.60 0.11
C LEU A 86 -3.23 -6.16 -0.42
N TYR A 87 -3.96 -5.96 -1.50
CA TYR A 87 -4.32 -4.64 -2.03
C TYR A 87 -5.85 -4.41 -1.98
N HIS A 88 -6.50 -5.05 -1.01
CA HIS A 88 -7.94 -4.94 -0.82
C HIS A 88 -8.28 -3.89 0.22
N PRO A 89 -9.41 -3.18 0.05
CA PRO A 89 -9.95 -2.37 1.13
C PRO A 89 -10.26 -3.25 2.36
N PRO A 90 -10.23 -2.69 3.57
CA PRO A 90 -10.74 -3.36 4.75
C PRO A 90 -12.18 -3.84 4.54
N GLU A 91 -12.46 -5.09 4.90
CA GLU A 91 -13.77 -5.70 4.69
C GLU A 91 -14.87 -4.99 5.47
N THR A 92 -14.53 -4.45 6.64
CA THR A 92 -15.40 -3.66 7.52
C THR A 92 -16.00 -2.44 6.83
N LEU A 93 -15.28 -1.85 5.87
CA LEU A 93 -15.78 -0.70 5.10
C LEU A 93 -16.81 -1.10 4.04
N GLY A 94 -17.00 -2.39 3.77
CA GLY A 94 -18.05 -2.91 2.89
C GLY A 94 -17.88 -2.58 1.41
N LEU A 95 -16.82 -1.88 1.01
CA LEU A 95 -16.57 -1.26 -0.32
C LEU A 95 -16.62 -2.20 -1.54
N LYS A 96 -16.71 -3.52 -1.34
CA LYS A 96 -16.73 -4.54 -2.39
C LYS A 96 -18.14 -5.01 -2.79
N SER A 97 -19.19 -4.63 -2.06
CA SER A 97 -20.57 -5.11 -2.30
C SER A 97 -21.39 -4.12 -3.13
N ASP A 98 -22.29 -4.61 -3.98
CA ASP A 98 -23.20 -3.77 -4.78
C ASP A 98 -24.14 -2.89 -3.92
N VAL A 99 -24.32 -3.23 -2.63
CA VAL A 99 -25.02 -2.45 -1.61
C VAL A 99 -24.33 -1.10 -1.34
N VAL A 100 -23.02 -1.00 -1.59
CA VAL A 100 -22.26 0.25 -1.51
C VAL A 100 -22.70 1.24 -2.58
N GLY A 101 -23.21 0.76 -3.72
CA GLY A 101 -23.73 1.63 -4.77
C GLY A 101 -24.92 2.49 -4.31
N SER A 102 -25.79 1.94 -3.46
CA SER A 102 -26.93 2.68 -2.88
C SER A 102 -26.54 3.54 -1.67
N LEU A 103 -25.55 3.12 -0.88
CA LEU A 103 -25.02 3.91 0.25
C LEU A 103 -24.08 5.05 -0.19
N LEU A 104 -23.36 4.90 -1.30
CA LEU A 104 -22.49 5.94 -1.88
C LEU A 104 -23.23 6.87 -2.85
N ARG A 105 -24.47 6.53 -3.23
CA ARG A 105 -25.36 7.42 -3.99
C ARG A 105 -26.70 7.54 -3.28
N PRO A 106 -26.76 8.18 -2.11
CA PRO A 106 -28.00 8.36 -1.39
C PRO A 106 -28.95 9.23 -2.22
N SER A 107 -30.24 8.89 -2.22
CA SER A 107 -31.26 9.63 -2.96
C SER A 107 -31.74 10.89 -2.23
N ASP A 108 -31.49 10.99 -0.92
CA ASP A 108 -31.93 12.09 -0.07
C ASP A 108 -30.94 12.37 1.07
N VAL A 109 -31.12 13.50 1.75
CA VAL A 109 -30.20 13.98 2.80
C VAL A 109 -30.21 13.08 4.04
N GLU A 110 -31.35 12.46 4.36
CA GLU A 110 -31.49 11.60 5.54
C GLU A 110 -30.68 10.30 5.36
N THR A 111 -30.81 9.67 4.19
CA THR A 111 -30.00 8.51 3.80
C THR A 111 -28.51 8.87 3.67
N MET A 112 -28.15 10.09 3.28
CA MET A 112 -26.74 10.57 3.34
C MET A 112 -26.21 10.60 4.77
N GLN A 113 -26.98 11.16 5.71
CA GLN A 113 -26.55 11.30 7.11
C GLN A 113 -26.42 9.93 7.80
N GLU A 114 -27.35 9.02 7.56
CA GLU A 114 -27.30 7.66 8.10
C GLU A 114 -26.10 6.88 7.54
N SER A 115 -25.89 6.95 6.22
CA SER A 115 -24.73 6.31 5.57
C SER A 115 -23.42 6.85 6.12
N ALA A 116 -23.29 8.17 6.26
CA ALA A 116 -22.10 8.80 6.83
C ALA A 116 -21.83 8.31 8.27
N SER A 117 -22.87 8.23 9.11
CA SER A 117 -22.74 7.71 10.49
C SER A 117 -22.24 6.27 10.53
N ILE A 118 -22.76 5.40 9.66
CA ILE A 118 -22.36 3.99 9.55
C ILE A 118 -20.89 3.88 9.11
N TYR A 119 -20.48 4.65 8.09
CA TYR A 119 -19.09 4.65 7.62
C TYR A 119 -18.12 5.17 8.68
N SER A 120 -18.46 6.26 9.38
CA SER A 120 -17.63 6.80 10.46
C SER A 120 -17.40 5.76 11.56
N ARG A 121 -18.45 5.05 11.98
CA ARG A 121 -18.32 4.00 13.01
C ARG A 121 -17.42 2.85 12.56
N ARG A 122 -17.63 2.34 11.35
CA ARG A 122 -16.83 1.24 10.77
C ARG A 122 -15.37 1.64 10.58
N LEU A 123 -15.10 2.89 10.20
CA LEU A 123 -13.75 3.40 10.08
C LEU A 123 -13.05 3.46 11.43
N LEU A 124 -13.74 3.95 12.47
CA LEU A 124 -13.18 4.00 13.83
C LEU A 124 -12.83 2.60 14.34
N GLU A 125 -13.76 1.63 14.20
CA GLU A 125 -13.52 0.23 14.56
C GLU A 125 -12.32 -0.38 13.81
N GLU A 126 -12.09 0.02 12.56
CA GLU A 126 -10.96 -0.45 11.77
C GLU A 126 -9.63 0.20 12.20
N LEU A 127 -9.64 1.50 12.50
CA LEU A 127 -8.47 2.21 12.99
C LEU A 127 -8.02 1.68 14.35
N GLU A 128 -8.95 1.31 15.23
CA GLU A 128 -8.64 0.70 16.53
C GLU A 128 -7.90 -0.63 16.41
N LYS A 129 -8.10 -1.39 15.33
CA LYS A 129 -7.35 -2.65 15.08
C LYS A 129 -5.90 -2.43 14.63
N GLN A 130 -5.59 -1.22 14.17
CA GLN A 130 -4.26 -0.87 13.66
C GLN A 130 -3.32 -0.30 14.74
N VAL A 131 -3.87 0.09 15.90
CA VAL A 131 -3.14 0.50 17.11
C VAL A 131 -2.79 -0.73 17.94
#